data_AF-A0A6A9UQJ1-F1
#
_entry.id   AF-A0A6A9UQJ1-F1
#
_cell.length_a   1.000
_cell.length_b   1.000
_cell.length_c   1.000
_cell.angle_alpha   90.00
_cell.angle_beta   90.00
_cell.angle_gamma   90.00
#
_symmetry.space_group_name_H-M   'P 1'
#
loop_
_entity.id
_entity.type
_entity.pdbx_description
1 polymer ?
#
loop_
_entity_poly.entity_id
_entity_poly.type
_entity_poly.pdbx_seq_one_letter_code
_entity_poly.pdbx_strand_id
1 'polypeptide(L)'
;MTPRRLPSTLSWVIALGTLLAFLTLSAVVASGALDGFDRATAAPPLVPGSPAEEIFSAVALLTMPVVVYTVVLGFGIWCARHRLRNLSVAVITAIPLAWLGNTAWKHLLERPRPPSPHDLISATGYSFPSGHATAVAVLVVTVSATLIHTRQARRVTASWRLLGTFLVLLVAVDRWIMSAHWVTDVLGGLLWGVTATSLTLLAARVRVIPPELDRLIRPPTESVTAPRRSCAVVYNPTKVTDWPSFRRRVGYELQRRGYDVLWLETTPADPGRAMTARAVREEVDLVLGAGGDGTIRVVCDGLAGTGIPFGVIPAGTGNLLAKNLGIPLDETTALRLALDGVDTPVDLVQLTVDGQPRGEHFTVMAGVGVDAVIMAATNPELKRAVGSAAYFVAAARHAAHPPVQATIRVDDGPVLRRRASVIVIGNVGFLQGGIPLIPDARANDGLLDLLVASPAGVRDWARLVTRVLTRAERDDAQLDRITGRRVTIRIERSEFYQMDGDTVGQCTTMVAEVNPGALLLRLPPNHRHGLVDEQAAVLRQAQTALPAARQRAGSRSRASQAAASA
;
A
#
# COMPACT_ATOMS: atom_id res chain seq x y z
N MET A 1 6.81 -6.28 -17.35
CA MET A 1 6.43 -4.85 -17.47
C MET A 1 4.93 -4.77 -17.70
N THR A 2 4.16 -4.33 -16.71
CA THR A 2 2.71 -4.15 -16.85
C THR A 2 2.40 -2.96 -17.76
N PRO A 3 1.38 -3.04 -18.64
CA PRO A 3 1.02 -1.91 -19.49
C PRO A 3 0.58 -0.74 -18.59
N ARG A 4 1.36 0.34 -18.64
CA ARG A 4 1.10 1.59 -17.93
C ARG A 4 -0.22 2.16 -18.44
N ARG A 5 -1.33 1.93 -17.75
CA ARG A 5 -2.64 2.45 -18.17
C ARG A 5 -2.67 3.98 -18.09
N LEU A 6 -3.07 4.59 -19.19
CA LEU A 6 -3.08 6.04 -19.42
C LEU A 6 -4.08 6.78 -18.49
N PRO A 7 -3.90 8.10 -18.27
CA PRO A 7 -4.87 8.95 -17.58
C PRO A 7 -6.23 8.94 -18.31
N SER A 8 -7.33 9.20 -17.59
CA SER A 8 -8.66 9.23 -18.21
C SER A 8 -8.80 10.43 -19.15
N THR A 9 -9.51 10.27 -20.27
CA THR A 9 -9.76 11.33 -21.27
C THR A 9 -10.34 12.59 -20.63
N LEU A 10 -11.22 12.43 -19.64
CA LEU A 10 -11.82 13.54 -18.92
C LEU A 10 -10.81 14.37 -18.11
N SER A 11 -9.83 13.73 -17.48
CA SER A 11 -8.77 14.43 -16.73
C SER A 11 -7.91 15.30 -17.66
N TRP A 12 -7.65 14.81 -18.87
CA TRP A 12 -6.97 15.58 -19.92
C TRP A 12 -7.81 16.75 -20.41
N VAL A 13 -9.11 16.52 -20.67
CA VAL A 13 -10.03 17.59 -21.09
C VAL A 13 -10.11 18.71 -20.06
N ILE A 14 -10.20 18.38 -18.77
CA ILE A 14 -10.22 19.40 -17.70
C ILE A 14 -8.91 20.18 -17.68
N ALA A 15 -7.75 19.50 -17.62
CA ALA A 15 -6.47 20.18 -17.50
C ALA A 15 -6.13 21.04 -18.73
N LEU A 16 -6.37 20.52 -19.95
CA LEU A 16 -6.14 21.28 -21.18
C LEU A 16 -7.17 22.39 -21.36
N GLY A 17 -8.43 22.15 -21.02
CA GLY A 17 -9.49 23.14 -21.08
C GLY A 17 -9.25 24.31 -20.14
N THR A 18 -8.87 24.06 -18.88
CA THR A 18 -8.57 25.15 -17.94
C THR A 18 -7.27 25.87 -18.29
N LEU A 19 -6.26 25.16 -18.82
CA LEU A 19 -5.05 25.80 -19.33
C LEU A 19 -5.36 26.72 -20.52
N LEU A 20 -6.16 26.25 -21.49
CA LEU A 20 -6.55 27.06 -22.65
C LEU A 20 -7.36 28.27 -22.23
N ALA A 21 -8.32 28.10 -21.31
CA ALA A 21 -9.11 29.21 -20.78
C ALA A 21 -8.22 30.23 -20.05
N PHE A 22 -7.26 29.77 -19.24
CA PHE A 22 -6.29 30.64 -18.57
C PHE A 22 -5.45 31.42 -19.59
N LEU A 23 -4.84 30.75 -20.57
CA LEU A 23 -4.01 31.39 -21.59
C LEU A 23 -4.81 32.39 -22.44
N THR A 24 -6.05 32.07 -22.78
CA THR A 24 -6.94 32.96 -23.52
C THR A 24 -7.24 34.20 -22.69
N LEU A 25 -7.62 34.04 -21.42
CA LEU A 25 -7.87 35.17 -20.53
C LEU A 25 -6.60 36.02 -20.35
N SER A 26 -5.43 35.40 -20.18
CA SER A 26 -4.15 36.11 -20.07
C SER A 26 -3.85 36.93 -21.33
N ALA A 27 -4.08 36.39 -22.53
CA ALA A 27 -3.86 37.12 -23.78
C ALA A 27 -4.84 38.29 -23.93
N VAL A 28 -6.11 38.10 -23.60
CA VAL A 28 -7.13 39.16 -23.66
C VAL A 28 -6.82 40.27 -22.64
N VAL A 29 -6.42 39.90 -21.42
CA VAL A 29 -5.97 40.87 -20.39
C VAL A 29 -4.73 41.62 -20.86
N ALA A 30 -3.73 40.93 -21.41
CA ALA A 30 -2.50 41.56 -21.91
C ALA A 30 -2.76 42.55 -23.07
N SER A 31 -3.82 42.33 -23.85
CA SER A 31 -4.23 43.24 -24.93
C SER A 31 -4.96 44.50 -24.46
N GLY A 32 -5.36 44.58 -23.18
CA GLY A 32 -6.19 45.66 -22.63
C GLY A 32 -7.67 45.59 -23.03
N ALA A 33 -8.09 44.58 -23.80
CA ALA A 33 -9.47 44.45 -24.29
C ALA A 33 -10.53 44.37 -23.18
N LEU A 34 -10.15 44.00 -21.95
CA LEU A 34 -11.04 43.91 -20.78
C LEU A 34 -10.93 45.09 -19.82
N ASP A 35 -10.11 46.11 -20.10
CA ASP A 35 -9.90 47.24 -19.16
C ASP A 35 -11.16 48.08 -18.96
N GLY A 36 -12.03 48.17 -19.97
CA GLY A 36 -13.35 48.80 -19.84
C GLY A 36 -14.27 48.03 -18.89
N PHE A 37 -14.28 46.70 -19.03
CA PHE A 37 -15.06 45.81 -18.16
C PHE A 37 -14.57 45.85 -16.72
N ASP A 38 -13.26 45.73 -16.50
CA ASP A 38 -12.68 45.73 -15.15
C ASP A 38 -12.91 47.06 -14.43
N ARG A 39 -12.83 48.19 -15.14
CA ARG A 39 -13.18 49.51 -14.57
C ARG A 39 -14.67 49.65 -14.28
N ALA A 40 -15.54 49.19 -15.18
CA ALA A 40 -17.00 49.24 -14.98
C ALA A 40 -17.46 48.35 -13.82
N THR A 41 -16.72 47.29 -13.54
CA THR A 41 -16.99 46.37 -12.44
C THR A 41 -16.16 46.66 -11.19
N ALA A 42 -15.41 47.77 -11.12
CA ALA A 42 -14.62 48.10 -9.94
C ALA A 42 -15.51 48.21 -8.70
N ALA A 43 -15.06 47.66 -7.57
CA ALA A 43 -15.82 47.71 -6.34
C ALA A 43 -15.89 49.14 -5.79
N PRO A 44 -17.01 49.54 -5.17
CA PRO A 44 -17.03 50.76 -4.36
C PRO A 44 -16.06 50.58 -3.17
N PRO A 45 -15.21 51.58 -2.87
CA PRO A 45 -14.23 51.46 -1.79
C PRO A 45 -14.95 51.36 -0.44
N LEU A 46 -14.47 50.46 0.42
CA LEU A 46 -14.92 50.42 1.81
C LEU A 46 -14.39 51.63 2.57
N VAL A 47 -15.11 52.06 3.60
CA VAL A 47 -14.64 53.13 4.48
C VAL A 47 -13.48 52.58 5.33
N PRO A 48 -12.30 53.23 5.32
CA PRO A 48 -11.18 52.83 6.16
C PRO A 48 -11.55 52.82 7.66
N GLY A 49 -11.16 51.79 8.40
CA GLY A 49 -11.52 51.52 9.79
C GLY A 49 -12.94 50.99 10.01
N SER A 50 -13.70 50.67 8.94
CA SER A 50 -15.05 50.12 9.12
C SER A 50 -15.03 48.64 9.51
N PRO A 51 -16.06 48.13 10.22
CA PRO A 51 -16.14 46.71 10.56
C PRO A 51 -16.08 45.78 9.34
N ALA A 52 -16.62 46.22 8.20
CA ALA A 52 -16.55 45.47 6.96
C ALA A 52 -15.11 45.32 6.45
N GLU A 53 -14.34 46.42 6.45
CA GLU A 53 -12.92 46.39 6.06
C GLU A 53 -12.09 45.50 6.99
N GLU A 54 -12.34 45.55 8.31
CA GLU A 54 -11.66 44.70 9.28
C GLU A 54 -11.95 43.21 9.03
N ILE A 55 -13.21 42.86 8.78
CA ILE A 55 -13.62 41.48 8.46
C ILE A 55 -12.92 41.00 7.19
N PHE A 56 -12.95 41.77 6.10
CA PHE A 56 -12.31 41.38 4.84
C PHE A 56 -10.77 41.36 4.95
N SER A 57 -10.18 42.27 5.73
CA SER A 57 -8.75 42.21 6.05
C SER A 57 -8.37 40.94 6.83
N ALA A 58 -9.22 40.48 7.75
CA ALA A 58 -9.02 39.20 8.44
C ALA A 58 -9.15 38.00 7.47
N VAL A 59 -10.12 38.03 6.55
CA VAL A 59 -10.25 37.02 5.48
C VAL A 59 -8.99 37.01 4.61
N ALA A 60 -8.47 38.18 4.23
CA ALA A 60 -7.23 38.34 3.48
C ALA A 60 -6.03 37.65 4.14
N LEU A 61 -5.93 37.76 5.47
CA LEU A 61 -4.86 37.20 6.27
C LEU A 61 -4.98 35.68 6.38
N LEU A 62 -6.18 35.17 6.69
CA LEU A 62 -6.45 33.74 6.80
C LEU A 62 -6.29 33.00 5.46
N THR A 63 -6.52 33.69 4.36
CA THR A 63 -6.43 33.12 3.00
C THR A 63 -5.15 33.50 2.27
N MET A 64 -4.16 34.06 2.99
CA MET A 64 -2.84 34.32 2.41
C MET A 64 -2.24 33.03 1.81
N PRO A 65 -1.59 33.11 0.63
CA PRO A 65 -1.05 31.93 -0.04
C PRO A 65 -0.17 31.05 0.87
N VAL A 66 0.66 31.65 1.72
CA VAL A 66 1.52 30.90 2.66
C VAL A 66 0.70 30.06 3.64
N VAL A 67 -0.37 30.62 4.21
CA VAL A 67 -1.27 29.92 5.15
C VAL A 67 -1.97 28.77 4.43
N VAL A 68 -2.57 29.05 3.27
CA VAL A 68 -3.31 28.05 2.50
C VAL A 68 -2.39 26.93 2.00
N TYR A 69 -1.20 27.24 1.48
CA TYR A 69 -0.25 26.22 1.06
C TYR A 69 0.31 25.40 2.23
N THR A 70 0.40 25.97 3.43
CA THR A 70 0.75 25.20 4.64
C THR A 70 -0.33 24.17 4.97
N VAL A 71 -1.61 24.54 4.85
CA VAL A 71 -2.73 23.59 5.00
C VAL A 71 -2.66 22.49 3.92
N VAL A 72 -2.43 22.87 2.66
CA VAL A 72 -2.28 21.92 1.53
C VAL A 72 -1.09 20.98 1.77
N LEU A 73 0.04 21.48 2.28
CA LEU A 73 1.21 20.67 2.62
C LEU A 73 0.89 19.67 3.75
N GLY A 74 0.21 20.12 4.81
CA GLY A 74 -0.27 19.26 5.88
C GLY A 74 -1.15 18.12 5.34
N PHE A 75 -2.01 18.42 4.38
CA PHE A 75 -2.85 17.43 3.71
C PHE A 75 -2.05 16.47 2.81
N GLY A 76 -1.02 16.96 2.10
CA GLY A 76 -0.08 16.14 1.34
C GLY A 76 0.69 15.16 2.23
N ILE A 77 1.10 15.59 3.44
CA ILE A 77 1.75 14.74 4.45
C ILE A 77 0.75 13.71 5.01
N TRP A 78 -0.48 14.12 5.29
CA TRP A 78 -1.56 13.21 5.69
C TRP A 78 -1.77 12.10 4.64
N CYS A 79 -1.86 12.46 3.35
CA CYS A 79 -1.94 11.49 2.25
C CYS A 79 -0.78 10.49 2.27
N ALA A 80 0.46 10.94 2.53
CA ALA A 80 1.62 10.06 2.63
C ALA A 80 1.49 9.05 3.78
N ARG A 81 1.05 9.50 4.96
CA ARG A 81 0.86 8.64 6.15
C ARG A 81 -0.23 7.58 5.93
N HIS A 82 -1.26 7.91 5.16
CA HIS A 82 -2.35 7.00 4.79
C HIS A 82 -2.07 6.16 3.53
N ARG A 83 -0.80 6.04 3.11
CA ARG A 83 -0.34 5.22 1.97
C ARG A 83 -0.89 5.67 0.61
N LEU A 84 -1.38 6.90 0.48
CA LEU A 84 -1.85 7.49 -0.78
C LEU A 84 -0.69 8.18 -1.52
N ARG A 85 0.31 7.39 -1.93
CA ARG A 85 1.61 7.91 -2.44
C ARG A 85 1.48 8.84 -3.64
N ASN A 86 0.73 8.44 -4.67
CA ASN A 86 0.58 9.25 -5.89
C ASN A 86 -0.17 10.56 -5.61
N LEU A 87 -1.21 10.50 -4.78
CA LEU A 87 -1.96 11.69 -4.39
C LEU A 87 -1.11 12.64 -3.55
N SER A 88 -0.31 12.12 -2.62
CA SER A 88 0.64 12.93 -1.84
C SER A 88 1.63 13.67 -2.75
N VAL A 89 2.22 12.99 -3.73
CA VAL A 89 3.12 13.62 -4.71
C VAL A 89 2.38 14.71 -5.50
N ALA A 90 1.17 14.44 -6.01
CA ALA A 90 0.39 15.43 -6.74
C ALA A 90 0.10 16.70 -5.94
N VAL A 91 -0.31 16.53 -4.68
CA VAL A 91 -0.67 17.62 -3.76
C VAL A 91 0.55 18.46 -3.39
N ILE A 92 1.66 17.81 -3.03
CA ILE A 92 2.89 18.53 -2.64
C ILE A 92 3.48 19.28 -3.84
N THR A 93 3.46 18.68 -5.03
CA THR A 93 3.98 19.32 -6.25
C THR A 93 3.07 20.41 -6.81
N ALA A 94 1.78 20.42 -6.47
CA ALA A 94 0.87 21.49 -6.87
C ALA A 94 1.27 22.85 -6.27
N ILE A 95 1.85 22.86 -5.07
CA ILE A 95 2.28 24.07 -4.35
C ILE A 95 3.35 24.85 -5.16
N PRO A 96 4.54 24.29 -5.45
CA PRO A 96 5.56 25.01 -6.20
C PRO A 96 5.10 25.35 -7.62
N LEU A 97 4.34 24.48 -8.29
CA LEU A 97 3.82 24.77 -9.64
C LEU A 97 2.88 25.98 -9.62
N ALA A 98 1.93 26.02 -8.68
CA ALA A 98 1.00 27.13 -8.55
C ALA A 98 1.71 28.43 -8.16
N TRP A 99 2.60 28.38 -7.16
CA TRP A 99 3.31 29.57 -6.66
C TRP A 99 4.29 30.14 -7.68
N LEU A 100 5.19 29.32 -8.23
CA LEU A 100 6.18 29.78 -9.21
C LEU A 100 5.51 30.27 -10.49
N GLY A 101 4.45 29.58 -10.94
CA GLY A 101 3.71 30.01 -12.12
C GLY A 101 2.96 31.32 -11.90
N ASN A 102 2.32 31.51 -10.74
CA ASN A 102 1.65 32.76 -10.41
C ASN A 102 2.64 33.94 -10.41
N THR A 103 3.81 33.75 -9.80
CA THR A 103 4.90 34.75 -9.81
C THR A 103 5.43 35.02 -11.21
N ALA A 104 5.67 33.99 -12.02
CA ALA A 104 6.14 34.15 -13.39
C ALA A 104 5.16 34.95 -14.24
N TRP A 105 3.86 34.65 -14.16
CA TRP A 105 2.83 35.39 -14.91
C TRP A 105 2.68 36.83 -14.45
N LYS A 106 2.85 37.11 -13.15
CA LYS A 106 2.89 38.48 -12.62
C LYS A 106 3.99 39.32 -13.25
N HIS A 107 5.20 38.76 -13.34
CA HIS A 107 6.33 39.44 -13.99
C HIS A 107 6.23 39.48 -15.51
N LEU A 108 5.46 38.58 -16.13
CA LEU A 108 5.28 38.58 -17.58
C LEU A 108 4.29 39.65 -18.06
N LEU A 109 3.19 39.87 -17.33
CA LEU A 109 2.16 40.85 -17.72
C LEU A 109 2.35 42.22 -17.05
N GLU A 110 3.04 42.26 -15.91
CA GLU A 110 3.30 43.48 -15.14
C GLU A 110 2.05 44.34 -14.87
N ARG A 111 0.88 43.69 -14.77
CA ARG A 111 -0.40 44.38 -14.71
C ARG A 111 -0.54 45.21 -13.42
N PRO A 112 -0.89 46.51 -13.49
CA PRO A 112 -1.13 47.31 -12.30
C PRO A 112 -2.38 46.87 -11.55
N ARG A 113 -2.38 47.06 -10.23
CA ARG A 113 -3.54 46.81 -9.36
C ARG A 113 -4.58 47.92 -9.51
N PRO A 114 -5.84 47.66 -9.13
CA PRO A 114 -6.81 48.73 -8.96
C PRO A 114 -6.31 49.78 -7.96
N PRO A 115 -6.65 51.06 -8.12
CA PRO A 115 -6.44 52.06 -7.09
C PRO A 115 -7.14 51.63 -5.81
N SER A 116 -6.41 51.53 -4.70
CA SER A 116 -6.95 51.10 -3.41
C SER A 116 -6.63 52.14 -2.33
N PRO A 117 -7.60 52.57 -1.53
CA PRO A 117 -7.36 53.40 -0.34
C PRO A 117 -6.88 52.56 0.86
N HIS A 118 -6.77 51.23 0.71
CA HIS A 118 -6.48 50.30 1.81
C HIS A 118 -5.02 49.88 1.84
N ASP A 119 -4.39 49.95 3.02
CA ASP A 119 -3.01 49.47 3.23
C ASP A 119 -2.99 47.96 3.51
N LEU A 120 -2.98 47.18 2.42
CA LEU A 120 -3.06 45.73 2.48
C LEU A 120 -1.67 45.09 2.44
N ILE A 121 -1.21 44.57 3.58
CA ILE A 121 0.03 43.78 3.72
C ILE A 121 0.09 42.62 2.70
N SER A 122 -1.08 42.06 2.35
CA SER A 122 -1.21 40.94 1.43
C SER A 122 -1.23 41.33 -0.06
N ALA A 123 -1.17 42.62 -0.40
CA ALA A 123 -1.35 43.16 -1.75
C ALA A 123 -0.09 43.84 -2.32
N THR A 124 1.04 43.13 -2.35
CA THR A 124 2.29 43.62 -2.95
C THR A 124 2.47 43.16 -4.40
N GLY A 125 3.22 43.92 -5.21
CA GLY A 125 3.55 43.58 -6.60
C GLY A 125 2.39 43.65 -7.60
N TYR A 126 2.56 43.02 -8.77
CA TYR A 126 1.61 43.06 -9.89
C TYR A 126 0.28 42.33 -9.61
N SER A 127 -0.78 42.70 -10.32
CA SER A 127 -2.14 42.25 -10.04
C SER A 127 -2.46 40.87 -10.63
N PHE A 128 -2.12 40.61 -11.89
CA PHE A 128 -2.54 39.38 -12.58
C PHE A 128 -1.49 38.26 -12.47
N PRO A 129 -1.85 37.00 -12.18
CA PRO A 129 -3.13 36.54 -11.65
C PRO A 129 -3.19 36.65 -10.11
N SER A 130 -4.39 36.65 -9.53
CA SER A 130 -4.55 36.76 -8.06
C SER A 130 -3.97 35.56 -7.31
N GLY A 131 -3.08 35.82 -6.35
CA GLY A 131 -2.40 34.80 -5.54
C GLY A 131 -3.32 34.08 -4.55
N HIS A 132 -4.17 34.82 -3.83
CA HIS A 132 -5.16 34.25 -2.90
C HIS A 132 -6.15 33.34 -3.63
N ALA A 133 -6.69 33.80 -4.78
CA ALA A 133 -7.59 33.00 -5.61
C ALA A 133 -6.88 31.73 -6.12
N THR A 134 -5.62 31.84 -6.54
CA THR A 134 -4.80 30.67 -6.94
C THR A 134 -4.67 29.67 -5.80
N ALA A 135 -4.28 30.11 -4.61
CA ALA A 135 -4.04 29.22 -3.47
C ALA A 135 -5.33 28.51 -3.02
N VAL A 136 -6.45 29.23 -2.97
CA VAL A 136 -7.75 28.67 -2.58
C VAL A 136 -8.27 27.70 -3.64
N ALA A 137 -8.09 27.98 -4.93
CA ALA A 137 -8.41 27.01 -5.98
C ALA A 137 -7.58 25.72 -5.83
N VAL A 138 -6.28 25.81 -5.54
CA VAL A 138 -5.43 24.64 -5.27
C VAL A 138 -5.97 23.84 -4.08
N LEU A 139 -6.32 24.49 -2.97
CA LEU A 139 -6.90 23.84 -1.81
C LEU A 139 -8.21 23.13 -2.16
N VAL A 140 -9.14 23.85 -2.81
CA VAL A 140 -10.47 23.33 -3.15
C VAL A 140 -10.38 22.11 -4.07
N VAL A 141 -9.56 22.19 -5.12
CA VAL A 141 -9.35 21.08 -6.06
C VAL A 141 -8.62 19.92 -5.39
N THR A 142 -7.63 20.18 -4.55
CA THR A 142 -6.87 19.14 -3.82
C THR A 142 -7.75 18.32 -2.89
N VAL A 143 -8.55 18.99 -2.05
CA VAL A 143 -9.46 18.30 -1.14
C VAL A 143 -10.54 17.57 -1.95
N SER A 144 -11.08 18.19 -3.00
CA SER A 144 -12.06 17.52 -3.88
C SER A 144 -11.49 16.26 -4.52
N ALA A 145 -10.28 16.33 -5.08
CA ALA A 145 -9.57 15.20 -5.64
C ALA A 145 -9.34 14.11 -4.59
N THR A 146 -9.06 14.49 -3.34
CA THR A 146 -8.84 13.55 -2.25
C THR A 146 -10.13 12.89 -1.78
N LEU A 147 -11.24 13.63 -1.65
CA LEU A 147 -12.55 13.07 -1.33
C LEU A 147 -13.01 12.08 -2.42
N ILE A 148 -12.77 12.42 -3.70
CA ILE A 148 -13.07 11.54 -4.84
C ILE A 148 -12.15 10.31 -4.82
N HIS A 149 -10.84 10.51 -4.62
CA HIS A 149 -9.85 9.42 -4.61
C HIS A 149 -10.08 8.45 -3.45
N THR A 150 -10.38 8.96 -2.26
CA THR A 150 -10.73 8.18 -1.07
C THR A 150 -12.20 7.76 -1.04
N ARG A 151 -12.99 8.12 -2.07
CA ARG A 151 -14.39 7.72 -2.28
C ARG A 151 -15.30 8.00 -1.07
N GLN A 152 -15.11 9.17 -0.45
CA GLN A 152 -15.91 9.62 0.69
C GLN A 152 -17.41 9.65 0.38
N ALA A 153 -18.23 9.59 1.43
CA ALA A 153 -19.68 9.58 1.30
C ALA A 153 -20.19 10.79 0.48
N ARG A 154 -21.29 10.58 -0.26
CA ARG A 154 -21.89 11.63 -1.10
C ARG A 154 -22.23 12.89 -0.31
N ARG A 155 -22.71 12.74 0.93
CA ARG A 155 -23.00 13.86 1.83
C ARG A 155 -21.75 14.68 2.13
N VAL A 156 -20.64 14.03 2.49
CA VAL A 156 -19.34 14.69 2.75
C VAL A 156 -18.85 15.42 1.51
N THR A 157 -18.91 14.77 0.35
CA THR A 157 -18.52 15.38 -0.93
C THR A 157 -19.40 16.58 -1.29
N ALA A 158 -20.72 16.49 -1.06
CA ALA A 158 -21.66 17.58 -1.29
C ALA A 158 -21.44 18.76 -0.32
N SER A 159 -21.26 18.48 0.97
CA SER A 159 -20.92 19.50 1.98
C SER A 159 -19.61 20.20 1.62
N TRP A 160 -18.60 19.45 1.18
CA TRP A 160 -17.36 20.05 0.71
C TRP A 160 -17.54 20.89 -0.55
N ARG A 161 -18.33 20.44 -1.53
CA ARG A 161 -18.63 21.25 -2.73
C ARG A 161 -19.27 22.57 -2.35
N LEU A 162 -20.21 22.58 -1.40
CA LEU A 162 -20.82 23.80 -0.88
C LEU A 162 -19.81 24.68 -0.15
N LEU A 163 -19.06 24.12 0.80
CA LEU A 163 -18.07 24.85 1.60
C LEU A 163 -16.92 25.42 0.75
N GLY A 164 -16.39 24.62 -0.18
CA GLY A 164 -15.34 25.03 -1.10
C GLY A 164 -15.81 26.11 -2.07
N THR A 165 -17.05 26.00 -2.58
CA THR A 165 -17.64 27.06 -3.41
C THR A 165 -17.83 28.34 -2.61
N PHE A 166 -18.35 28.25 -1.39
CA PHE A 166 -18.46 29.39 -0.48
C PHE A 166 -17.10 30.04 -0.22
N LEU A 167 -16.06 29.26 0.06
CA LEU A 167 -14.71 29.77 0.30
C LEU A 167 -14.14 30.49 -0.94
N VAL A 168 -14.33 29.93 -2.14
CA VAL A 168 -13.92 30.58 -3.40
C VAL A 168 -14.66 31.90 -3.60
N LEU A 169 -15.98 31.93 -3.39
CA LEU A 169 -16.77 33.15 -3.52
C LEU A 169 -16.40 34.19 -2.47
N LEU A 170 -16.20 33.79 -1.22
CA LEU A 170 -15.77 34.66 -0.14
C LEU A 170 -14.44 35.34 -0.49
N VAL A 171 -13.46 34.58 -0.96
CA VAL A 171 -12.15 35.11 -1.37
C VAL A 171 -12.25 35.97 -2.61
N ALA A 172 -13.08 35.60 -3.59
CA ALA A 172 -13.29 36.40 -4.78
C ALA A 172 -13.89 37.78 -4.44
N VAL A 173 -14.93 37.80 -3.60
CA VAL A 173 -15.57 39.03 -3.12
C VAL A 173 -14.59 39.85 -2.29
N ASP A 174 -13.86 39.22 -1.37
CA ASP A 174 -12.84 39.87 -0.56
C ASP A 174 -11.75 40.56 -1.42
N ARG A 175 -11.18 39.85 -2.41
CA ARG A 175 -10.18 40.43 -3.32
C ARG A 175 -10.72 41.60 -4.15
N TRP A 176 -12.00 41.54 -4.51
CA TRP A 176 -12.68 42.55 -5.30
C TRP A 176 -13.07 43.78 -4.48
N ILE A 177 -13.75 43.59 -3.35
CA ILE A 177 -14.27 44.66 -2.49
C ILE A 177 -13.15 45.46 -1.82
N MET A 178 -12.03 44.80 -1.49
CA MET A 178 -10.83 45.45 -0.95
C MET A 178 -10.00 46.15 -2.03
N SER A 179 -10.49 46.23 -3.28
CA SER A 179 -9.78 46.79 -4.43
C SER A 179 -8.38 46.22 -4.64
N ALA A 180 -8.13 44.99 -4.17
CA ALA A 180 -6.82 44.36 -4.25
C ALA A 180 -6.51 43.84 -5.65
N HIS A 181 -7.56 43.46 -6.40
CA HIS A 181 -7.48 42.84 -7.71
C HIS A 181 -8.69 43.19 -8.59
N TRP A 182 -8.47 43.25 -9.91
CA TRP A 182 -9.56 43.29 -10.88
C TRP A 182 -10.31 41.96 -10.92
N VAL A 183 -11.56 41.95 -11.41
CA VAL A 183 -12.37 40.74 -11.52
C VAL A 183 -11.66 39.69 -12.38
N THR A 184 -11.07 40.12 -13.49
CA THR A 184 -10.30 39.23 -14.39
C THR A 184 -9.03 38.66 -13.73
N ASP A 185 -8.39 39.36 -12.77
CA ASP A 185 -7.24 38.82 -12.03
C ASP A 185 -7.65 37.68 -11.10
N VAL A 186 -8.82 37.80 -10.47
CA VAL A 186 -9.41 36.76 -9.62
C VAL A 186 -9.73 35.54 -10.47
N LEU A 187 -10.41 35.73 -11.60
CA LEU A 187 -10.70 34.65 -12.56
C LEU A 187 -9.41 33.98 -13.07
N GLY A 188 -8.39 34.77 -13.40
CA GLY A 188 -7.07 34.26 -13.79
C GLY A 188 -6.42 33.42 -12.70
N GLY A 189 -6.50 33.86 -11.44
CA GLY A 189 -5.99 33.12 -10.30
C GLY A 189 -6.70 31.78 -10.11
N LEU A 190 -8.03 31.77 -10.18
CA LEU A 190 -8.82 30.53 -10.08
C LEU A 190 -8.46 29.55 -11.21
N LEU A 191 -8.42 30.01 -12.46
CA LEU A 191 -8.06 29.19 -13.61
C LEU A 191 -6.64 28.61 -13.50
N TRP A 192 -5.67 29.41 -13.06
CA TRP A 192 -4.30 28.95 -12.86
C TRP A 192 -4.21 27.90 -11.75
N GLY A 193 -4.86 28.12 -10.61
CA GLY A 193 -4.86 27.17 -9.49
C GLY A 193 -5.47 25.82 -9.85
N VAL A 194 -6.60 25.82 -10.60
CA VAL A 194 -7.20 24.60 -11.13
C VAL A 194 -6.28 23.91 -12.13
N THR A 195 -5.63 24.67 -13.02
CA THR A 195 -4.72 24.15 -14.04
C THR A 195 -3.49 23.49 -13.41
N ALA A 196 -2.79 24.19 -12.52
CA ALA A 196 -1.61 23.67 -11.83
C ALA A 196 -1.95 22.36 -11.10
N THR A 197 -3.04 22.34 -10.35
CA THR A 197 -3.45 21.14 -9.60
C THR A 197 -3.86 19.99 -10.53
N SER A 198 -4.56 20.28 -11.64
CA SER A 198 -4.96 19.25 -12.61
C SER A 198 -3.76 18.64 -13.32
N LEU A 199 -2.75 19.44 -13.66
CA LEU A 199 -1.50 18.97 -14.27
C LEU A 199 -0.70 18.07 -13.33
N THR A 200 -0.59 18.42 -12.05
CA THR A 200 0.13 17.56 -11.08
C THR A 200 -0.62 16.27 -10.78
N LEU A 201 -1.97 16.31 -10.72
CA LEU A 201 -2.81 15.12 -10.62
C LEU A 201 -2.62 14.19 -11.84
N LEU A 202 -2.57 14.74 -13.06
CA LEU A 202 -2.27 14.00 -14.28
C LEU A 202 -0.86 13.38 -14.27
N ALA A 203 0.15 14.18 -13.94
CA ALA A 203 1.55 13.75 -13.90
C ALA A 203 1.76 12.62 -12.88
N ALA A 204 1.13 12.73 -11.71
CA ALA A 204 1.14 11.71 -10.67
C ALA A 204 0.18 10.54 -10.93
N ARG A 205 -0.58 10.56 -12.03
CA ARG A 205 -1.54 9.52 -12.46
C ARG A 205 -2.65 9.26 -11.43
N VAL A 206 -3.13 10.32 -10.78
CA VAL A 206 -4.26 10.26 -9.85
C VAL A 206 -5.56 10.35 -10.66
N ARG A 207 -6.43 9.33 -10.55
CA ARG A 207 -7.75 9.34 -11.20
C ARG A 207 -8.75 10.10 -10.33
N VAL A 208 -9.29 11.18 -10.90
CA VAL A 208 -10.38 11.98 -10.32
C VAL A 208 -11.54 11.95 -11.31
N ILE A 209 -12.34 10.88 -11.27
CA ILE A 209 -13.57 10.77 -12.08
C ILE A 209 -14.73 11.02 -11.12
N PRO A 210 -15.52 12.10 -11.30
CA PRO A 210 -16.75 12.29 -10.55
C PRO A 210 -17.68 11.08 -10.74
N PRO A 211 -18.22 10.49 -9.66
CA PRO A 211 -19.09 9.31 -9.75
C PRO A 211 -20.31 9.49 -10.66
N GLU A 212 -20.74 10.73 -10.86
CA GLU A 212 -21.88 11.09 -11.71
C GLU A 212 -21.56 10.95 -13.21
N LEU A 213 -20.35 11.30 -13.64
CA LEU A 213 -19.90 11.23 -15.03
C LEU A 213 -19.43 9.82 -15.43
N ASP A 214 -18.96 9.00 -14.49
CA ASP A 214 -18.65 7.57 -14.73
C ASP A 214 -19.89 6.78 -15.21
N ARG A 215 -21.10 7.27 -14.90
CA ARG A 215 -22.37 6.66 -15.34
C ARG A 215 -22.71 6.98 -16.79
N LEU A 216 -22.32 8.16 -17.28
CA LEU A 216 -22.65 8.64 -18.63
C LEU A 216 -21.68 8.10 -19.69
N ILE A 217 -20.45 7.77 -19.29
CA ILE A 217 -19.40 7.25 -20.19
C ILE A 217 -19.44 5.71 -20.28
N ARG A 218 -20.27 5.05 -19.46
CA ARG A 218 -20.42 3.59 -19.54
C ARG A 218 -21.23 3.20 -20.77
N PRO A 219 -20.73 2.26 -21.60
CA PRO A 219 -21.61 1.57 -22.53
C PRO A 219 -22.73 0.86 -21.74
N PRO A 220 -23.95 0.75 -22.29
CA PRO A 220 -25.00 -0.04 -21.69
C PRO A 220 -24.44 -1.44 -21.39
N THR A 221 -24.55 -1.88 -20.14
CA THR A 221 -24.15 -3.24 -19.80
C THR A 221 -25.21 -4.14 -20.44
N GLU A 222 -24.86 -4.80 -21.55
CA GLU A 222 -25.66 -5.90 -22.06
C GLU A 222 -25.87 -6.89 -20.91
N SER A 223 -27.15 -7.10 -20.57
CA SER A 223 -27.57 -8.11 -19.62
C SER A 223 -27.30 -9.48 -20.23
N VAL A 224 -26.11 -10.02 -19.98
CA VAL A 224 -25.78 -11.39 -20.35
C VAL A 224 -26.63 -12.33 -19.50
N THR A 225 -27.53 -13.04 -20.16
CA THR A 225 -28.44 -14.08 -19.66
C THR A 225 -27.72 -15.41 -19.36
N ALA A 226 -26.51 -15.33 -18.79
CA ALA A 226 -25.82 -16.52 -18.29
C ALA A 226 -26.29 -16.83 -16.85
N PRO A 227 -26.34 -18.11 -16.44
CA PRO A 227 -26.61 -18.45 -15.04
C PRO A 227 -25.59 -17.73 -14.14
N ARG A 228 -26.09 -17.02 -13.13
CA ARG A 228 -25.26 -16.22 -12.22
C ARG A 228 -24.42 -17.18 -11.37
N ARG A 229 -23.10 -16.96 -11.39
CA ARG A 229 -22.15 -17.66 -10.52
C ARG A 229 -22.31 -17.14 -9.09
N SER A 230 -21.99 -17.92 -8.08
CA SER A 230 -22.03 -17.48 -6.68
C SER A 230 -20.61 -17.24 -6.15
N CYS A 231 -20.44 -16.19 -5.36
CA CYS A 231 -19.16 -15.87 -4.72
C CYS A 231 -19.37 -15.55 -3.25
N ALA A 232 -18.67 -16.26 -2.37
CA ALA A 232 -18.64 -15.95 -0.95
C ALA A 232 -17.50 -14.97 -0.63
N VAL A 233 -17.79 -13.93 0.14
CA VAL A 233 -16.78 -12.99 0.65
C VAL A 233 -16.69 -13.15 2.16
N VAL A 234 -15.64 -13.83 2.61
CA VAL A 234 -15.27 -13.98 4.02
C VAL A 234 -14.41 -12.79 4.43
N TYR A 235 -14.87 -11.95 5.35
CA TYR A 235 -14.14 -10.73 5.74
C TYR A 235 -14.01 -10.55 7.25
N ASN A 236 -12.86 -10.00 7.64
CA ASN A 236 -12.59 -9.60 9.01
C ASN A 236 -12.93 -8.11 9.23
N PRO A 237 -14.00 -7.79 9.98
CA PRO A 237 -14.46 -6.41 10.17
C PRO A 237 -13.44 -5.53 10.92
N THR A 238 -12.54 -6.13 11.71
CA THR A 238 -11.48 -5.39 12.41
C THR A 238 -10.33 -4.97 11.49
N LYS A 239 -10.18 -5.64 10.34
CA LYS A 239 -9.13 -5.35 9.35
C LYS A 239 -9.66 -4.55 8.17
N VAL A 240 -10.92 -4.74 7.81
CA VAL A 240 -11.62 -3.97 6.77
C VAL A 240 -12.28 -2.74 7.41
N THR A 241 -11.51 -1.67 7.57
CA THR A 241 -11.94 -0.49 8.34
C THR A 241 -12.96 0.41 7.64
N ASP A 242 -13.06 0.37 6.30
CA ASP A 242 -14.08 1.07 5.51
C ASP A 242 -15.03 0.07 4.82
N TRP A 243 -15.83 -0.61 5.65
CA TRP A 243 -16.80 -1.61 5.21
C TRP A 243 -17.75 -1.11 4.10
N PRO A 244 -18.40 0.07 4.20
CA PRO A 244 -19.32 0.53 3.16
C PRO A 244 -18.65 0.70 1.79
N SER A 245 -17.41 1.21 1.74
CA SER A 245 -16.68 1.34 0.47
C SER A 245 -16.14 0.01 -0.04
N PHE A 246 -15.67 -0.86 0.85
CA PHE A 246 -15.23 -2.22 0.52
C PHE A 246 -16.39 -3.01 -0.09
N ARG A 247 -17.52 -3.13 0.63
CA ARG A 247 -18.71 -3.85 0.20
C ARG A 247 -19.24 -3.36 -1.14
N ARG A 248 -19.33 -2.03 -1.31
CA ARG A 248 -19.78 -1.41 -2.57
C ARG A 248 -18.85 -1.74 -3.73
N ARG A 249 -17.53 -1.72 -3.53
CA ARG A 249 -16.53 -1.96 -4.58
C ARG A 249 -16.50 -3.43 -4.98
N VAL A 250 -16.38 -4.32 -4.01
CA VAL A 250 -16.35 -5.78 -4.24
C VAL A 250 -17.68 -6.23 -4.83
N GLY A 251 -18.82 -5.81 -4.27
CA GLY A 251 -20.14 -6.12 -4.81
C GLY A 251 -20.34 -5.64 -6.25
N TYR A 252 -19.90 -4.41 -6.57
CA TYR A 252 -19.95 -3.89 -7.94
C TYR A 252 -19.09 -4.70 -8.93
N GLU A 253 -17.87 -5.07 -8.53
CA GLU A 253 -16.95 -5.84 -9.39
C GLU A 253 -17.40 -7.30 -9.59
N LEU A 254 -18.03 -7.90 -8.58
CA LEU A 254 -18.67 -9.23 -8.65
C LEU A 254 -19.90 -9.21 -9.56
N GLN A 255 -20.83 -8.28 -9.34
CA GLN A 255 -22.04 -8.15 -10.15
C GLN A 255 -21.72 -7.93 -11.63
N ARG A 256 -20.71 -7.10 -11.94
CA ARG A 256 -20.28 -6.87 -13.33
C ARG A 256 -19.74 -8.13 -14.01
N ARG A 257 -19.25 -9.10 -13.24
CA ARG A 257 -18.75 -10.40 -13.70
C ARG A 257 -19.80 -11.51 -13.60
N GLY A 258 -21.05 -11.18 -13.31
CA GLY A 258 -22.14 -12.14 -13.21
C GLY A 258 -22.13 -12.96 -11.92
N TYR A 259 -21.47 -12.48 -10.86
CA TYR A 259 -21.50 -13.13 -9.54
C TYR A 259 -22.60 -12.55 -8.64
N ASP A 260 -23.37 -13.44 -8.03
CA ASP A 260 -24.14 -13.16 -6.82
C ASP A 260 -23.24 -13.30 -5.59
N VAL A 261 -23.40 -12.41 -4.62
CA VAL A 261 -22.47 -12.29 -3.50
C VAL A 261 -23.09 -12.76 -2.18
N LEU A 262 -22.42 -13.72 -1.54
CA LEU A 262 -22.69 -14.15 -0.17
C LEU A 262 -21.70 -13.45 0.77
N TRP A 263 -22.18 -12.53 1.60
CA TRP A 263 -21.34 -11.83 2.58
C TRP A 263 -21.24 -12.61 3.88
N LEU A 264 -20.03 -12.94 4.31
CA LEU A 264 -19.76 -13.73 5.51
C LEU A 264 -18.78 -12.98 6.42
N GLU A 265 -19.30 -12.40 7.49
CA GLU A 265 -18.51 -11.66 8.48
C GLU A 265 -17.87 -12.62 9.49
N THR A 266 -16.57 -12.51 9.72
CA THR A 266 -15.86 -13.28 10.77
C THR A 266 -16.01 -12.62 12.15
N THR A 267 -15.81 -13.38 13.22
CA THR A 267 -15.76 -12.84 14.59
C THR A 267 -14.39 -13.08 15.23
N PRO A 268 -14.06 -12.43 16.36
CA PRO A 268 -12.84 -12.76 17.09
C PRO A 268 -12.80 -14.22 17.58
N ALA A 269 -13.96 -14.80 17.92
CA ALA A 269 -14.08 -16.19 18.36
C ALA A 269 -14.01 -17.20 17.21
N ASP A 270 -14.44 -16.79 16.01
CA ASP A 270 -14.34 -17.57 14.79
C ASP A 270 -13.75 -16.72 13.64
N PRO A 271 -12.43 -16.83 13.40
CA PRO A 271 -11.72 -16.07 12.37
C PRO A 271 -12.09 -16.44 10.92
N GLY A 272 -13.03 -17.37 10.69
CA GLY A 272 -13.53 -17.70 9.35
C GLY A 272 -13.89 -19.17 9.11
N ARG A 273 -13.87 -20.03 10.13
CA ARG A 273 -14.10 -21.48 10.01
C ARG A 273 -15.56 -21.78 9.66
N ALA A 274 -16.53 -21.25 10.40
CA ALA A 274 -17.94 -21.45 10.08
C ALA A 274 -18.34 -20.80 8.75
N MET A 275 -17.76 -19.63 8.45
CA MET A 275 -17.99 -18.89 7.22
C MET A 275 -17.50 -19.69 6.01
N THR A 276 -16.27 -20.21 6.06
CA THR A 276 -15.71 -21.01 4.97
C THR A 276 -16.48 -22.32 4.81
N ALA A 277 -16.80 -23.01 5.91
CA ALA A 277 -17.61 -24.22 5.86
C ALA A 277 -19.01 -23.98 5.25
N ARG A 278 -19.60 -22.80 5.49
CA ARG A 278 -20.85 -22.38 4.85
C ARG A 278 -20.67 -22.16 3.36
N ALA A 279 -19.62 -21.45 2.93
CA ALA A 279 -19.33 -21.24 1.52
C ALA A 279 -19.14 -22.57 0.76
N VAL A 280 -18.45 -23.54 1.36
CA VAL A 280 -18.26 -24.88 0.80
C VAL A 280 -19.60 -25.64 0.68
N ARG A 281 -20.44 -25.61 1.72
CA ARG A 281 -21.77 -26.25 1.67
C ARG A 281 -22.72 -25.61 0.65
N GLU A 282 -22.57 -24.32 0.39
CA GLU A 282 -23.33 -23.61 -0.63
C GLU A 282 -22.72 -23.78 -2.04
N GLU A 283 -21.67 -24.60 -2.18
CA GLU A 283 -20.99 -24.94 -3.45
C GLU A 283 -20.67 -23.70 -4.29
N VAL A 284 -20.12 -22.66 -3.64
CA VAL A 284 -19.85 -21.40 -4.35
C VAL A 284 -18.76 -21.54 -5.39
N ASP A 285 -18.86 -20.79 -6.49
CA ASP A 285 -17.88 -20.82 -7.58
C ASP A 285 -16.54 -20.13 -7.23
N LEU A 286 -16.54 -19.29 -6.20
CA LEU A 286 -15.37 -18.50 -5.77
C LEU A 286 -15.49 -18.08 -4.30
N VAL A 287 -14.41 -18.21 -3.53
CA VAL A 287 -14.29 -17.57 -2.22
C VAL A 287 -13.29 -16.42 -2.28
N LEU A 288 -13.67 -15.26 -1.74
CA LEU A 288 -12.79 -14.13 -1.49
C LEU A 288 -12.54 -14.00 0.02
N GLY A 289 -11.28 -13.94 0.43
CA GLY A 289 -10.86 -13.75 1.82
C GLY A 289 -10.26 -12.37 2.04
N ALA A 290 -10.91 -11.53 2.85
CA ALA A 290 -10.45 -10.18 3.19
C ALA A 290 -10.06 -10.08 4.66
N GLY A 291 -8.78 -10.22 4.96
CA GLY A 291 -8.30 -10.29 6.34
C GLY A 291 -6.78 -10.25 6.49
N GLY A 292 -6.32 -10.49 7.71
CA GLY A 292 -4.92 -10.74 8.02
C GLY A 292 -4.58 -12.23 8.00
N ASP A 293 -3.33 -12.57 8.33
CA ASP A 293 -2.78 -13.93 8.20
C ASP A 293 -3.64 -15.00 8.87
N GLY A 294 -4.06 -14.79 10.13
CA GLY A 294 -4.92 -15.75 10.84
C GLY A 294 -6.28 -16.00 10.16
N THR A 295 -6.94 -14.96 9.64
CA THR A 295 -8.19 -15.12 8.87
C THR A 295 -7.93 -15.90 7.58
N ILE A 296 -6.88 -15.54 6.84
CA ILE A 296 -6.54 -16.17 5.56
C ILE A 296 -6.15 -17.64 5.76
N ARG A 297 -5.38 -17.98 6.80
CA ARG A 297 -5.02 -19.36 7.16
C ARG A 297 -6.26 -20.22 7.41
N VAL A 298 -7.21 -19.72 8.21
CA VAL A 298 -8.44 -20.47 8.52
C VAL A 298 -9.31 -20.67 7.27
N VAL A 299 -9.37 -19.68 6.38
CA VAL A 299 -10.07 -19.85 5.08
C VAL A 299 -9.36 -20.88 4.20
N CYS A 300 -8.02 -20.87 4.15
CA CYS A 300 -7.26 -21.88 3.40
C CYS A 300 -7.49 -23.30 3.95
N ASP A 301 -7.45 -23.48 5.27
CA ASP A 301 -7.75 -24.76 5.94
C ASP A 301 -9.15 -25.28 5.58
N GLY A 302 -10.14 -24.38 5.54
CA GLY A 302 -11.51 -24.74 5.19
C GLY A 302 -11.74 -25.02 3.70
N LEU A 303 -10.87 -24.53 2.81
CA LEU A 303 -10.94 -24.74 1.36
C LEU A 303 -10.05 -25.87 0.85
N ALA A 304 -9.17 -26.41 1.70
CA ALA A 304 -8.28 -27.51 1.35
C ALA A 304 -9.06 -28.70 0.75
N GLY A 305 -8.67 -29.11 -0.45
CA GLY A 305 -9.26 -30.25 -1.18
C GLY A 305 -10.65 -29.99 -1.78
N THR A 306 -11.23 -28.80 -1.61
CA THR A 306 -12.60 -28.51 -2.10
C THR A 306 -12.65 -28.21 -3.60
N GLY A 307 -11.52 -27.81 -4.19
CA GLY A 307 -11.46 -27.35 -5.58
C GLY A 307 -12.11 -25.98 -5.82
N ILE A 308 -12.64 -25.31 -4.79
CA ILE A 308 -13.20 -23.97 -4.92
C ILE A 308 -12.05 -22.95 -5.01
N PRO A 309 -11.98 -22.12 -6.06
CA PRO A 309 -10.98 -21.06 -6.17
C PRO A 309 -11.01 -20.08 -5.01
N PHE A 310 -9.83 -19.63 -4.58
CA PHE A 310 -9.64 -18.69 -3.49
C PHE A 310 -8.90 -17.44 -3.94
N GLY A 311 -9.52 -16.28 -3.71
CA GLY A 311 -8.94 -14.96 -3.94
C GLY A 311 -8.62 -14.23 -2.64
N VAL A 312 -7.38 -13.79 -2.46
CA VAL A 312 -6.93 -13.10 -1.24
C VAL A 312 -6.99 -11.59 -1.43
N ILE A 313 -7.60 -10.88 -0.49
CA ILE A 313 -7.58 -9.42 -0.35
C ILE A 313 -6.84 -9.08 0.95
N PRO A 314 -5.53 -8.75 0.88
CA PRO A 314 -4.72 -8.55 2.09
C PRO A 314 -5.16 -7.31 2.86
N ALA A 315 -5.60 -7.48 4.11
CA ALA A 315 -6.00 -6.40 5.03
C ALA A 315 -5.21 -6.39 6.35
N GLY A 316 -4.30 -7.35 6.55
CA GLY A 316 -3.45 -7.45 7.73
C GLY A 316 -2.14 -6.65 7.66
N THR A 317 -1.38 -6.68 8.75
CA THR A 317 -0.04 -6.10 8.86
C THR A 317 1.07 -7.04 8.36
N GLY A 318 0.90 -8.35 8.56
CA GLY A 318 1.85 -9.39 8.12
C GLY A 318 1.70 -9.72 6.64
N ASN A 319 0.53 -10.23 6.24
CA ASN A 319 0.18 -10.65 4.87
C ASN A 319 1.26 -11.57 4.27
N LEU A 320 1.70 -12.56 5.06
CA LEU A 320 2.82 -13.45 4.79
C LEU A 320 2.60 -14.27 3.51
N LEU A 321 1.44 -14.93 3.40
CA LEU A 321 1.08 -15.70 2.20
C LEU A 321 1.09 -14.80 0.96
N ALA A 322 0.44 -13.63 1.06
CA ALA A 322 0.35 -12.67 -0.03
C ALA A 322 1.73 -12.20 -0.51
N LYS A 323 2.64 -11.90 0.42
CA LYS A 323 4.01 -11.48 0.08
C LYS A 323 4.81 -12.59 -0.58
N ASN A 324 4.77 -13.81 -0.04
CA ASN A 324 5.50 -14.96 -0.58
C ASN A 324 5.02 -15.30 -2.00
N LEU A 325 3.72 -15.24 -2.23
CA LEU A 325 3.09 -15.58 -3.51
C LEU A 325 2.89 -14.38 -4.43
N GLY A 326 3.47 -13.22 -4.16
CA GLY A 326 3.38 -12.05 -5.05
C GLY A 326 1.97 -11.48 -5.24
N ILE A 327 1.06 -11.72 -4.30
CA ILE A 327 -0.27 -11.10 -4.28
C ILE A 327 -0.10 -9.61 -3.91
N PRO A 328 -0.63 -8.69 -4.72
CA PRO A 328 -0.55 -7.26 -4.46
C PRO A 328 -1.11 -6.89 -3.08
N LEU A 329 -0.41 -6.01 -2.36
CA LEU A 329 -0.86 -5.52 -1.05
C LEU A 329 -1.84 -4.34 -1.14
N ASP A 330 -1.99 -3.74 -2.32
CA ASP A 330 -3.01 -2.73 -2.60
C ASP A 330 -4.36 -3.43 -2.81
N GLU A 331 -5.37 -3.10 -1.97
CA GLU A 331 -6.70 -3.70 -1.98
C GLU A 331 -7.34 -3.75 -3.38
N THR A 332 -7.25 -2.66 -4.15
CA THR A 332 -7.86 -2.59 -5.49
C THR A 332 -7.18 -3.53 -6.47
N THR A 333 -5.85 -3.61 -6.39
CA THR A 333 -5.06 -4.49 -7.25
C THR A 333 -5.20 -5.95 -6.83
N ALA A 334 -5.28 -6.23 -5.53
CA ALA A 334 -5.57 -7.55 -4.98
C ALA A 334 -6.96 -8.04 -5.39
N LEU A 335 -7.99 -7.20 -5.28
CA LEU A 335 -9.35 -7.54 -5.72
C LEU A 335 -9.40 -7.90 -7.21
N ARG A 336 -8.71 -7.14 -8.06
CA ARG A 336 -8.63 -7.49 -9.50
C ARG A 336 -7.93 -8.83 -9.70
N LEU A 337 -6.83 -9.08 -9.00
CA LEU A 337 -6.15 -10.37 -9.08
C LEU A 337 -7.04 -11.52 -8.59
N ALA A 338 -7.76 -11.30 -7.49
CA ALA A 338 -8.67 -12.29 -6.90
C ALA A 338 -9.85 -12.65 -7.82
N LEU A 339 -10.25 -11.74 -8.72
CA LEU A 339 -11.35 -11.95 -9.67
C LEU A 339 -10.88 -12.42 -11.05
N ASP A 340 -9.76 -11.88 -11.54
CA ASP A 340 -9.28 -12.07 -12.92
C ASP A 340 -8.02 -12.96 -13.00
N GLY A 341 -7.52 -13.42 -11.86
CA GLY A 341 -6.34 -14.29 -11.76
C GLY A 341 -6.60 -15.70 -12.27
N VAL A 342 -5.51 -16.42 -12.53
CA VAL A 342 -5.58 -17.83 -12.95
C VAL A 342 -5.62 -18.74 -11.73
N ASP A 343 -6.39 -19.82 -11.84
CA ASP A 343 -6.48 -20.84 -10.80
C ASP A 343 -5.16 -21.61 -10.75
N THR A 344 -4.41 -21.43 -9.68
CA THR A 344 -3.08 -22.01 -9.50
C THR A 344 -3.11 -22.95 -8.30
N PRO A 345 -2.81 -24.25 -8.49
CA PRO A 345 -2.67 -25.17 -7.37
C PRO A 345 -1.51 -24.73 -6.47
N VAL A 346 -1.79 -24.69 -5.17
CA VAL A 346 -0.85 -24.36 -4.11
C VAL A 346 -0.92 -25.47 -3.07
N ASP A 347 0.25 -25.94 -2.67
CA ASP A 347 0.43 -26.94 -1.63
C ASP A 347 0.07 -26.33 -0.27
N LEU A 348 -0.59 -27.11 0.56
CA LEU A 348 -0.80 -26.80 1.97
C LEU A 348 -0.10 -27.85 2.81
N VAL A 349 0.35 -27.49 4.01
CA VAL A 349 0.92 -28.47 4.93
C VAL A 349 -0.06 -28.70 6.06
N GLN A 350 -0.55 -29.94 6.17
CA GLN A 350 -1.39 -30.39 7.26
C GLN A 350 -0.52 -30.70 8.47
N LEU A 351 -0.87 -30.11 9.61
CA LEU A 351 -0.21 -30.34 10.89
C LEU A 351 -1.18 -31.08 11.83
N THR A 352 -0.74 -32.24 12.32
CA THR A 352 -1.40 -32.98 13.38
C THR A 352 -0.52 -32.97 14.62
N VAL A 353 -1.06 -32.52 15.74
CA VAL A 353 -0.34 -32.48 17.03
C VAL A 353 -0.93 -33.49 18.00
N ASP A 354 -0.08 -34.18 18.75
CA ASP A 354 -0.46 -35.14 19.81
C ASP A 354 -1.59 -36.12 19.46
N GLY A 355 -1.65 -36.55 18.18
CA GLY A 355 -2.67 -37.48 17.70
C GLY A 355 -4.09 -36.91 17.66
N GLN A 356 -4.25 -35.59 17.64
CA GLN A 356 -5.56 -34.96 17.50
C GLN A 356 -6.28 -35.46 16.23
N PRO A 357 -7.59 -35.74 16.32
CA PRO A 357 -8.33 -36.39 15.23
C PRO A 357 -8.48 -35.51 13.98
N ARG A 358 -8.28 -34.20 14.11
CA ARG A 358 -8.32 -33.24 12.99
C ARG A 358 -6.99 -32.49 12.93
N GLY A 359 -6.23 -32.71 11.87
CA GLY A 359 -5.10 -31.85 11.52
C GLY A 359 -5.57 -30.50 10.98
N GLU A 360 -4.81 -29.45 11.23
CA GLU A 360 -5.03 -28.10 10.70
C GLU A 360 -3.96 -27.76 9.67
N HIS A 361 -4.32 -27.02 8.62
CA HIS A 361 -3.35 -26.57 7.63
C HIS A 361 -2.70 -25.24 8.02
N PHE A 362 -1.42 -25.13 7.73
CA PHE A 362 -0.72 -23.85 7.63
C PHE A 362 -0.34 -23.58 6.17
N THR A 363 -0.23 -22.29 5.84
CA THR A 363 0.03 -21.83 4.47
C THR A 363 1.47 -21.36 4.28
N VAL A 364 2.12 -20.93 5.35
CA VAL A 364 3.45 -20.32 5.34
C VAL A 364 4.44 -21.21 6.09
N MET A 365 4.25 -21.37 7.39
CA MET A 365 5.16 -22.15 8.23
C MET A 365 4.57 -22.53 9.59
N ALA A 366 5.10 -23.59 10.17
CA ALA A 366 4.88 -23.98 11.56
C ALA A 366 6.22 -24.21 12.26
N GLY A 367 6.24 -24.11 13.58
CA GLY A 367 7.50 -24.30 14.32
C GLY A 367 7.34 -24.50 15.82
N VAL A 368 8.42 -24.99 16.43
CA VAL A 368 8.60 -25.21 17.88
C VAL A 368 9.97 -24.69 18.30
N GLY A 369 10.06 -24.13 19.50
CA GLY A 369 11.28 -23.56 20.08
C GLY A 369 11.29 -22.03 20.07
N VAL A 370 12.46 -21.40 19.94
CA VAL A 370 12.63 -19.94 20.08
C VAL A 370 11.86 -19.14 19.02
N ASP A 371 11.51 -19.73 17.88
CA ASP A 371 10.64 -19.10 16.86
C ASP A 371 9.22 -18.81 17.42
N ALA A 372 8.77 -19.67 18.34
CA ALA A 372 7.85 -19.45 19.47
C ALA A 372 7.72 -18.01 19.98
N VAL A 373 8.88 -17.44 20.23
CA VAL A 373 9.09 -16.26 21.06
C VAL A 373 9.57 -15.09 20.21
N ILE A 374 10.23 -15.36 19.08
CA ILE A 374 10.70 -14.34 18.14
C ILE A 374 9.52 -13.64 17.44
N MET A 375 8.36 -14.28 17.28
CA MET A 375 7.14 -13.63 16.76
C MET A 375 6.38 -12.79 17.81
N ALA A 376 6.68 -12.92 19.11
CA ALA A 376 5.98 -12.21 20.19
C ALA A 376 6.54 -10.80 20.51
N ALA A 377 7.76 -10.47 20.06
CA ALA A 377 8.39 -9.18 20.36
C ALA A 377 8.02 -8.09 19.35
N THR A 378 6.76 -7.61 19.41
CA THR A 378 6.27 -6.52 18.57
C THR A 378 6.64 -5.17 19.18
N ASN A 379 7.74 -4.54 18.75
CA ASN A 379 7.89 -3.09 18.89
C ASN A 379 7.79 -2.41 17.51
N PRO A 380 6.67 -1.75 17.18
CA PRO A 380 6.47 -1.03 15.94
C PRO A 380 7.44 0.15 15.73
N GLU A 381 8.02 0.71 16.81
CA GLU A 381 8.90 1.88 16.73
C GLU A 381 10.34 1.51 16.35
N LEU A 382 10.80 0.31 16.74
CA LEU A 382 12.08 -0.26 16.31
C LEU A 382 12.15 -0.53 14.79
N LYS A 383 11.02 -0.46 14.06
CA LYS A 383 10.95 -0.71 12.61
C LYS A 383 11.45 0.44 11.72
N ARG A 384 11.55 1.68 12.21
CA ARG A 384 11.81 2.85 11.33
C ARG A 384 13.26 3.34 11.29
N ALA A 385 14.12 2.92 12.22
CA ALA A 385 15.43 3.54 12.40
C ALA A 385 16.64 2.67 12.00
N VAL A 386 16.57 1.32 12.01
CA VAL A 386 17.80 0.48 11.96
C VAL A 386 17.75 -0.77 11.07
N GLY A 387 16.69 -0.99 10.28
CA GLY A 387 16.63 -2.15 9.35
C GLY A 387 16.63 -3.52 10.05
N SER A 388 17.01 -4.60 9.34
CA SER A 388 16.96 -6.01 9.80
C SER A 388 17.69 -6.28 11.13
N ALA A 389 18.59 -5.40 11.56
CA ALA A 389 19.36 -5.49 12.80
C ALA A 389 18.51 -5.50 14.09
N ALA A 390 17.38 -4.79 14.11
CA ALA A 390 16.51 -4.70 15.29
C ALA A 390 15.85 -6.04 15.67
N TYR A 391 15.55 -6.87 14.66
CA TYR A 391 15.00 -8.21 14.86
C TYR A 391 16.02 -9.16 15.50
N PHE A 392 17.31 -9.02 15.16
CA PHE A 392 18.39 -9.85 15.71
C PHE A 392 18.65 -9.57 17.18
N VAL A 393 18.46 -8.33 17.64
CA VAL A 393 18.54 -7.99 19.07
C VAL A 393 17.38 -8.60 19.84
N ALA A 394 16.17 -8.64 19.25
CA ALA A 394 15.03 -9.30 19.87
C ALA A 394 15.22 -10.83 19.93
N ALA A 395 15.67 -11.47 18.84
CA ALA A 395 15.97 -12.90 18.82
C ALA A 395 17.09 -13.28 19.79
N ALA A 396 18.17 -12.51 19.85
CA ALA A 396 19.29 -12.74 20.78
C ALA A 396 18.89 -12.54 22.25
N ARG A 397 17.94 -11.65 22.56
CA ARG A 397 17.41 -11.48 23.92
C ARG A 397 16.56 -12.65 24.40
N HIS A 398 15.97 -13.42 23.48
CA HIS A 398 15.21 -14.64 23.78
C HIS A 398 16.04 -15.92 23.58
N ALA A 399 17.33 -15.81 23.28
CA ALA A 399 18.27 -16.94 23.16
C ALA A 399 18.54 -17.67 24.49
N ALA A 400 17.96 -17.20 25.61
CA ALA A 400 18.05 -17.85 26.92
C ALA A 400 17.07 -19.02 27.11
N HIS A 401 16.14 -19.24 26.17
CA HIS A 401 15.29 -20.44 26.20
C HIS A 401 16.12 -21.71 25.93
N PRO A 402 16.00 -22.75 26.79
CA PRO A 402 16.79 -23.95 26.64
C PRO A 402 16.42 -24.73 25.35
N PRO A 403 17.40 -25.35 24.66
CA PRO A 403 17.12 -26.20 23.51
C PRO A 403 16.21 -27.38 23.86
N VAL A 404 15.31 -27.73 22.94
CA VAL A 404 14.42 -28.88 23.06
C VAL A 404 15.13 -30.15 22.57
N GLN A 405 14.94 -31.27 23.28
CA GLN A 405 15.39 -32.58 22.79
C GLN A 405 14.35 -33.12 21.82
N ALA A 406 14.69 -33.11 20.53
CA ALA A 406 13.82 -33.50 19.44
C ALA A 406 14.31 -34.77 18.76
N THR A 407 13.38 -35.69 18.53
CA THR A 407 13.52 -36.84 17.63
C THR A 407 12.73 -36.54 16.38
N ILE A 408 13.42 -36.45 15.24
CA ILE A 408 12.88 -35.97 13.98
C ILE A 408 13.05 -37.07 12.94
N ARG A 409 12.00 -37.32 12.15
CA ARG A 409 12.05 -38.20 10.98
C ARG A 409 11.40 -37.48 9.80
N VAL A 410 12.09 -37.47 8.67
CA VAL A 410 11.58 -36.96 7.40
C VAL A 410 11.33 -38.14 6.47
N ASP A 411 10.11 -38.29 5.98
CA ASP A 411 9.64 -39.40 5.16
C ASP A 411 10.05 -40.77 5.75
N ASP A 412 10.67 -41.62 4.93
CA ASP A 412 11.23 -42.89 5.34
C ASP A 412 12.73 -42.84 5.70
N GLY A 413 13.27 -41.63 5.83
CA GLY A 413 14.66 -41.37 6.15
C GLY A 413 15.08 -41.77 7.56
N PRO A 414 16.38 -41.65 7.86
CA PRO A 414 16.93 -41.96 9.17
C PRO A 414 16.36 -41.03 10.26
N VAL A 415 16.26 -41.55 11.48
CA VAL A 415 15.83 -40.76 12.64
C VAL A 415 16.97 -39.85 13.09
N LEU A 416 16.71 -38.55 13.13
CA LEU A 416 17.62 -37.52 13.60
C LEU A 416 17.29 -37.16 15.04
N ARG A 417 18.25 -37.35 15.95
CA ARG A 417 18.16 -36.83 17.32
C ARG A 417 18.95 -35.54 17.42
N ARG A 418 18.30 -34.46 17.87
CA ARG A 418 18.88 -33.11 17.96
C ARG A 418 18.45 -32.42 19.25
N ARG A 419 19.37 -31.63 19.80
CA ARG A 419 19.05 -30.59 20.78
C ARG A 419 18.84 -29.29 20.03
N ALA A 420 17.61 -28.98 19.65
CA ALA A 420 17.31 -27.86 18.75
C ALA A 420 16.79 -26.65 19.54
N SER A 421 17.29 -25.46 19.23
CA SER A 421 16.71 -24.21 19.74
C SER A 421 15.63 -23.69 18.78
N VAL A 422 15.72 -24.05 17.50
CA VAL A 422 14.79 -23.63 16.45
C VAL A 422 14.45 -24.85 15.60
N ILE A 423 13.16 -25.16 15.47
CA ILE A 423 12.63 -26.14 14.51
C ILE A 423 11.52 -25.46 13.73
N VAL A 424 11.67 -25.35 12.41
CA VAL A 424 10.71 -24.69 11.52
C VAL A 424 10.42 -25.59 10.33
N ILE A 425 9.14 -25.74 10.03
CA ILE A 425 8.61 -26.42 8.86
C ILE A 425 7.98 -25.34 7.98
N GLY A 426 8.56 -25.11 6.79
CA GLY A 426 8.10 -24.10 5.85
C GLY A 426 7.43 -24.70 4.62
N ASN A 427 6.36 -24.05 4.17
CA ASN A 427 5.75 -24.22 2.85
C ASN A 427 6.19 -23.10 1.89
N VAL A 428 6.60 -21.96 2.43
CA VAL A 428 7.17 -20.82 1.68
C VAL A 428 8.40 -20.27 2.40
N GLY A 429 9.25 -19.55 1.66
CA GLY A 429 10.58 -19.24 2.13
C GLY A 429 10.78 -17.98 2.98
N PHE A 430 9.79 -17.08 3.07
CA PHE A 430 9.98 -15.76 3.69
C PHE A 430 9.09 -15.50 4.90
N LEU A 431 9.72 -14.93 5.93
CA LEU A 431 9.09 -14.41 7.14
C LEU A 431 8.61 -12.95 7.00
N GLN A 432 7.96 -12.46 8.05
CA GLN A 432 7.57 -11.05 8.15
C GLN A 432 8.80 -10.13 8.00
N GLY A 433 8.66 -9.10 7.18
CA GLY A 433 9.76 -8.16 6.89
C GLY A 433 10.67 -8.60 5.73
N GLY A 434 10.35 -9.69 5.03
CA GLY A 434 11.08 -10.13 3.84
C GLY A 434 12.38 -10.86 4.14
N ILE A 435 12.49 -11.43 5.34
CA ILE A 435 13.65 -12.21 5.76
C ILE A 435 13.53 -13.61 5.12
N PRO A 436 14.47 -14.01 4.24
CA PRO A 436 14.50 -15.38 3.72
C PRO A 436 14.92 -16.30 4.85
N LEU A 437 14.07 -17.24 5.29
CA LEU A 437 14.44 -18.24 6.28
C LEU A 437 14.84 -19.56 5.60
N ILE A 438 13.97 -19.99 4.67
CA ILE A 438 14.15 -21.17 3.83
C ILE A 438 13.97 -20.75 2.37
N PRO A 439 14.95 -20.03 1.79
CA PRO A 439 14.78 -19.33 0.52
C PRO A 439 14.45 -20.22 -0.68
N ASP A 440 14.65 -21.52 -0.56
CA ASP A 440 14.43 -22.50 -1.62
C ASP A 440 13.03 -23.13 -1.57
N ALA A 441 12.26 -22.90 -0.50
CA ALA A 441 10.90 -23.41 -0.33
C ALA A 441 9.93 -22.88 -1.40
N ARG A 442 9.15 -23.79 -1.97
CA ARG A 442 8.14 -23.51 -3.01
C ARG A 442 6.82 -24.12 -2.60
N ALA A 443 5.74 -23.37 -2.76
CA ALA A 443 4.42 -23.84 -2.36
C ALA A 443 3.71 -24.64 -3.46
N ASN A 444 4.44 -25.29 -4.36
CA ASN A 444 3.87 -26.01 -5.51
C ASN A 444 4.78 -27.14 -6.05
N ASP A 445 5.76 -27.58 -5.28
CA ASP A 445 6.67 -28.67 -5.67
C ASP A 445 6.35 -30.00 -4.96
N GLY A 446 5.30 -30.03 -4.13
CA GLY A 446 4.86 -31.18 -3.38
C GLY A 446 5.82 -31.58 -2.26
N LEU A 447 6.62 -30.62 -1.76
CA LEU A 447 7.55 -30.80 -0.66
C LEU A 447 7.29 -29.77 0.44
N LEU A 448 7.78 -30.07 1.64
CA LEU A 448 7.94 -29.12 2.74
C LEU A 448 9.42 -29.06 3.13
N ASP A 449 9.83 -27.90 3.64
CA ASP A 449 11.20 -27.66 4.08
C ASP A 449 11.30 -27.63 5.59
N LEU A 450 12.21 -28.42 6.14
CA LEU A 450 12.56 -28.47 7.55
C LEU A 450 13.89 -27.75 7.78
N LEU A 451 13.88 -26.78 8.69
CA LEU A 451 15.05 -26.11 9.25
C LEU A 451 15.18 -26.47 10.73
N VAL A 452 16.28 -27.11 11.10
CA VAL A 452 16.62 -27.42 12.50
C VAL A 452 17.93 -26.71 12.84
N ALA A 453 17.93 -25.89 13.88
CA ALA A 453 19.12 -25.19 14.31
C ALA A 453 19.33 -25.24 15.83
N SER A 454 20.60 -25.31 16.22
CA SER A 454 21.04 -25.48 17.60
C SER A 454 22.08 -24.43 18.05
N PRO A 455 21.81 -23.12 17.89
CA PRO A 455 22.76 -22.10 18.34
C PRO A 455 22.89 -22.11 19.87
N ALA A 456 24.12 -22.16 20.38
CA ALA A 456 24.41 -22.22 21.82
C ALA A 456 24.68 -20.83 22.44
N GLY A 457 24.92 -19.81 21.61
CA GLY A 457 25.17 -18.43 22.07
C GLY A 457 25.05 -17.37 20.98
N VAL A 458 25.29 -16.10 21.34
CA VAL A 458 25.10 -14.92 20.48
C VAL A 458 25.89 -15.02 19.15
N ARG A 459 27.10 -15.58 19.20
CA ARG A 459 27.94 -15.78 17.99
C ARG A 459 27.32 -16.80 17.02
N ASP A 460 26.77 -17.90 17.54
CA ASP A 460 26.13 -18.94 16.73
C ASP A 460 24.84 -18.42 16.10
N TRP A 461 24.08 -17.59 16.84
CA TRP A 461 22.93 -16.87 16.31
C TRP A 461 23.30 -15.93 15.16
N ALA A 462 24.35 -15.12 15.33
CA ALA A 462 24.83 -14.24 14.25
C ALA A 462 25.29 -15.04 13.01
N ARG A 463 25.95 -16.19 13.23
CA ARG A 463 26.37 -17.10 12.16
C ARG A 463 25.17 -17.74 11.45
N LEU A 464 24.18 -18.23 12.18
CA LEU A 464 22.94 -18.79 11.65
C LEU A 464 22.23 -17.79 10.73
N VAL A 465 22.03 -16.56 11.20
CA VAL A 465 21.43 -15.46 10.42
C VAL A 465 22.23 -15.17 9.16
N THR A 466 23.55 -15.03 9.28
CA THR A 466 24.41 -14.72 8.12
C THR A 466 24.29 -15.79 7.04
N ARG A 467 24.22 -17.07 7.42
CA ARG A 467 24.06 -18.17 6.47
C ARG A 467 22.69 -18.23 5.81
N VAL A 468 21.66 -18.01 6.61
CA VAL A 468 20.28 -17.92 6.14
C VAL A 468 20.15 -16.81 5.07
N LEU A 469 20.79 -15.66 5.29
CA LEU A 469 20.83 -14.55 4.33
C LEU A 469 21.74 -14.79 3.11
N THR A 470 22.90 -15.43 3.30
CA THR A 470 23.90 -15.65 2.24
C THR A 470 23.67 -16.91 1.40
N ARG A 471 22.68 -17.74 1.76
CA ARG A 471 22.38 -19.03 1.10
C ARG A 471 23.60 -19.96 1.01
N ALA A 472 24.46 -19.94 2.03
CA ALA A 472 25.65 -20.78 2.03
C ALA A 472 25.27 -22.27 2.08
N GLU A 473 25.59 -23.02 1.02
CA GLU A 473 25.41 -24.47 0.95
C GLU A 473 26.59 -25.21 1.61
N ARG A 474 26.30 -26.08 2.58
CA ARG A 474 27.04 -27.30 3.07
C ARG A 474 27.16 -27.42 4.59
N ASP A 475 27.14 -28.70 5.00
CA ASP A 475 27.41 -29.33 6.31
C ASP A 475 27.96 -28.39 7.40
N ASP A 476 27.07 -28.00 8.31
CA ASP A 476 27.46 -27.60 9.65
C ASP A 476 26.63 -28.42 10.64
N ALA A 477 27.29 -28.99 11.65
CA ALA A 477 26.67 -29.76 12.70
C ALA A 477 25.56 -29.01 13.48
N GLN A 478 25.44 -27.68 13.29
CA GLN A 478 24.46 -26.83 13.98
C GLN A 478 23.23 -26.42 13.15
N LEU A 479 23.18 -26.73 11.84
CA LEU A 479 22.06 -26.38 10.97
C LEU A 479 21.74 -27.52 9.99
N ASP A 480 20.62 -28.20 10.21
CA ASP A 480 20.08 -29.16 9.24
C ASP A 480 19.00 -28.46 8.39
N ARG A 481 19.09 -28.63 7.07
CA ARG A 481 18.06 -28.24 6.09
C ARG A 481 17.65 -29.46 5.30
N ILE A 482 16.40 -29.87 5.39
CA ILE A 482 15.92 -31.14 4.84
C ILE A 482 14.58 -30.88 4.16
N THR A 483 14.43 -31.38 2.94
CA THR A 483 13.16 -31.37 2.21
C THR A 483 12.52 -32.76 2.28
N GLY A 484 11.20 -32.82 2.38
CA GLY A 484 10.46 -34.09 2.34
C GLY A 484 8.98 -33.87 2.15
N ARG A 485 8.18 -34.93 2.25
CA ARG A 485 6.71 -34.85 2.17
C ARG A 485 6.05 -34.92 3.53
N ARG A 486 6.66 -35.64 4.47
CA ARG A 486 6.16 -35.83 5.82
C ARG A 486 7.29 -35.65 6.82
N VAL A 487 7.04 -34.88 7.85
CA VAL A 487 7.98 -34.67 8.96
C VAL A 487 7.29 -35.01 10.27
N THR A 488 7.87 -35.94 11.02
CA THR A 488 7.46 -36.28 12.38
C THR A 488 8.49 -35.74 13.36
N ILE A 489 8.06 -34.89 14.28
CA ILE A 489 8.88 -34.34 15.36
C ILE A 489 8.27 -34.79 16.67
N ARG A 490 9.08 -35.42 17.52
CA ARG A 490 8.73 -35.73 18.91
C ARG A 490 9.70 -35.02 19.82
N ILE A 491 9.18 -34.26 20.77
CA ILE A 491 9.94 -33.59 21.82
C ILE A 491 9.68 -34.22 23.18
N GLU A 492 10.68 -34.23 24.05
CA GLU A 492 10.57 -34.89 25.37
C GLU A 492 9.65 -34.17 26.35
N ARG A 493 9.50 -32.84 26.22
CA ARG A 493 8.68 -32.00 27.08
C ARG A 493 7.70 -31.21 26.24
N SER A 494 6.52 -30.96 26.80
CA SER A 494 5.49 -30.13 26.17
C SER A 494 6.03 -28.74 25.90
N GLU A 495 5.93 -28.27 24.65
CA GLU A 495 6.39 -26.94 24.25
C GLU A 495 5.35 -26.25 23.37
N PHE A 496 5.36 -24.92 23.39
CA PHE A 496 4.50 -24.13 22.53
C PHE A 496 4.87 -24.30 21.05
N TYR A 497 3.85 -24.42 20.21
CA TYR A 497 3.99 -24.44 18.77
C TYR A 497 3.18 -23.33 18.10
N GLN A 498 3.61 -22.96 16.90
CA GLN A 498 3.02 -21.90 16.09
C GLN A 498 2.59 -22.38 14.71
N MET A 499 1.61 -21.68 14.14
CA MET A 499 1.21 -21.78 12.74
C MET A 499 1.01 -20.39 12.15
N ASP A 500 1.70 -20.09 11.04
CA ASP A 500 1.69 -18.83 10.31
C ASP A 500 1.87 -17.57 11.19
N GLY A 501 2.62 -17.71 12.29
CA GLY A 501 2.94 -16.64 13.25
C GLY A 501 1.98 -16.52 14.44
N ASP A 502 0.92 -17.33 14.51
CA ASP A 502 0.05 -17.41 15.68
C ASP A 502 0.48 -18.56 16.60
N THR A 503 0.59 -18.33 17.91
CA THR A 503 0.77 -19.40 18.91
C THR A 503 -0.57 -20.11 19.12
N VAL A 504 -0.60 -21.42 18.83
CA VAL A 504 -1.84 -22.20 18.80
C VAL A 504 -2.04 -22.99 20.09
N GLY A 505 -0.98 -23.60 20.60
CA GLY A 505 -1.05 -24.41 21.81
C GLY A 505 0.31 -25.00 22.17
N GLN A 506 0.30 -26.04 22.99
CA GLN A 506 1.48 -26.84 23.29
C GLN A 506 1.35 -28.23 22.67
N CYS A 507 2.48 -28.86 22.37
CA CYS A 507 2.51 -30.22 21.87
C CYS A 507 3.73 -30.99 22.37
N THR A 508 3.68 -32.32 22.28
CA THR A 508 4.86 -33.20 22.43
C THR A 508 5.22 -33.91 21.13
N THR A 509 4.25 -34.06 20.24
CA THR A 509 4.43 -34.70 18.92
C THR A 509 3.76 -33.84 17.85
N MET A 510 4.46 -33.63 16.75
CA MET A 510 3.97 -32.96 15.55
C MET A 510 4.20 -33.86 14.34
N VAL A 511 3.18 -34.00 13.51
CA VAL A 511 3.28 -34.63 12.20
C VAL A 511 2.83 -33.59 11.18
N ALA A 512 3.76 -33.12 10.35
CA ALA A 512 3.48 -32.24 9.24
C ALA A 512 3.53 -33.04 7.93
N GLU A 513 2.50 -32.94 7.11
CA GLU A 513 2.40 -33.65 5.84
C GLU A 513 1.95 -32.67 4.74
N VAL A 514 2.68 -32.65 3.63
CA VAL A 514 2.32 -31.81 2.48
C VAL A 514 1.13 -32.42 1.76
N ASN A 515 0.15 -31.59 1.44
CA ASN A 515 -1.00 -31.90 0.60
C ASN A 515 -0.82 -31.16 -0.72
N PRO A 516 -0.25 -31.81 -1.76
CA PRO A 516 0.09 -31.13 -3.01
C PRO A 516 -1.15 -30.60 -3.73
N GLY A 517 -1.10 -29.35 -4.16
CA GLY A 517 -2.18 -28.69 -4.90
C GLY A 517 -3.52 -28.61 -4.14
N ALA A 518 -3.50 -28.71 -2.81
CA ALA A 518 -4.71 -28.76 -1.99
C ALA A 518 -5.56 -27.49 -2.07
N LEU A 519 -4.99 -26.35 -2.47
CA LEU A 519 -5.69 -25.08 -2.59
C LEU A 519 -5.59 -24.54 -4.02
N LEU A 520 -6.71 -24.12 -4.61
CA LEU A 520 -6.70 -23.35 -5.86
C LEU A 520 -6.68 -21.86 -5.54
N LEU A 521 -5.54 -21.21 -5.72
CA LEU A 521 -5.36 -19.78 -5.44
C LEU A 521 -5.39 -18.94 -6.72
N ARG A 522 -6.08 -17.79 -6.68
CA ARG A 522 -6.09 -16.81 -7.78
C ARG A 522 -4.77 -16.03 -7.80
N LEU A 523 -3.90 -16.39 -8.73
CA LEU A 523 -2.55 -15.82 -8.88
C LEU A 523 -2.33 -15.22 -10.28
N PRO A 524 -1.28 -14.38 -10.47
CA PRO A 524 -1.04 -13.76 -11.77
C PRO A 524 -0.72 -14.82 -12.85
N PRO A 525 -1.12 -14.61 -14.11
CA PRO A 525 -0.71 -15.49 -15.20
C PRO A 525 0.82 -15.50 -15.32
N ASN A 526 1.43 -16.69 -15.36
CA ASN A 526 2.86 -16.93 -15.23
C ASN A 526 3.44 -16.58 -13.85
N HIS A 527 2.76 -16.98 -12.77
CA HIS A 527 3.29 -16.84 -11.42
C HIS A 527 4.72 -17.41 -11.34
N ARG A 528 5.63 -16.51 -10.95
CA ARG A 528 7.02 -16.79 -10.58
C ARG A 528 7.15 -16.34 -9.12
N HIS A 529 7.83 -17.10 -8.27
CA HIS A 529 7.81 -16.94 -6.82
C HIS A 529 8.31 -15.55 -6.40
N GLY A 530 7.39 -14.65 -6.03
CA GLY A 530 7.57 -13.20 -6.05
C GLY A 530 8.77 -12.67 -5.26
N LEU A 531 8.99 -13.14 -4.04
CA LEU A 531 10.14 -12.73 -3.21
C LEU A 531 11.41 -13.54 -3.48
N VAL A 532 11.27 -14.82 -3.85
CA VAL A 532 12.40 -15.71 -4.16
C VAL A 532 13.17 -15.14 -5.35
N ASP A 533 12.46 -14.74 -6.40
CA ASP A 533 13.04 -14.29 -7.66
C ASP A 533 13.56 -12.84 -7.59
N GLU A 534 12.84 -11.94 -6.92
CA GLU A 534 13.26 -10.54 -6.78
C GLU A 534 14.56 -10.44 -5.96
N GLN A 535 14.68 -11.20 -4.86
CA GLN A 535 15.93 -11.25 -4.10
C GLN A 535 17.01 -12.11 -4.76
N ALA A 536 16.67 -13.18 -5.48
CA ALA A 536 17.66 -13.92 -6.27
C ALA A 536 18.24 -13.05 -7.41
N ALA A 537 17.45 -12.12 -7.97
CA ALA A 537 17.94 -11.13 -8.93
C ALA A 537 18.88 -10.10 -8.27
N VAL A 538 18.51 -9.59 -7.09
CA VAL A 538 19.34 -8.66 -6.30
C VAL A 538 20.64 -9.31 -5.81
N LEU A 539 20.58 -10.57 -5.35
CA LEU A 539 21.75 -11.34 -4.92
C LEU A 539 22.65 -11.70 -6.10
N ARG A 540 22.10 -12.05 -7.27
CA ARG A 540 22.88 -12.22 -8.51
C ARG A 540 23.60 -10.92 -8.92
N GLN A 541 22.95 -9.78 -8.76
CA GLN A 541 23.59 -8.45 -8.95
C GLN A 541 24.68 -8.17 -7.91
N ALA A 542 24.46 -8.53 -6.64
CA ALA A 542 25.46 -8.35 -5.59
C ALA A 542 26.69 -9.28 -5.78
N GLN A 543 26.47 -10.54 -6.15
CA GLN A 543 27.51 -11.53 -6.42
C GLN A 543 28.33 -11.21 -7.67
N THR A 544 27.73 -10.58 -8.69
CA THR A 544 28.48 -10.08 -9.87
C THR A 544 29.28 -8.81 -9.58
N ALA A 545 28.90 -8.02 -8.56
CA ALA A 545 29.64 -6.82 -8.16
C ALA A 545 30.91 -7.12 -7.31
N LEU A 546 30.93 -8.24 -6.57
CA LEU A 546 32.01 -8.62 -5.65
C LEU A 546 33.38 -8.93 -6.32
N PRO A 547 33.45 -9.64 -7.48
CA PRO A 547 34.72 -9.85 -8.20
C PRO A 547 35.31 -8.56 -8.76
N ALA A 548 34.46 -7.64 -9.26
CA ALA A 548 34.88 -6.36 -9.83
C ALA A 548 35.48 -5.41 -8.78
N ALA A 549 34.97 -5.46 -7.54
CA ALA A 549 35.52 -4.70 -6.42
C ALA A 549 36.88 -5.27 -5.94
N ARG A 550 37.06 -6.60 -5.92
CA ARG A 550 38.34 -7.24 -5.56
C ARG A 550 39.44 -6.99 -6.60
N GLN A 551 39.11 -6.99 -7.90
CA GLN A 551 40.08 -6.65 -8.95
C GLN A 551 40.51 -5.18 -8.89
N ARG A 552 39.59 -4.24 -8.59
CA ARG A 552 39.91 -2.81 -8.40
C ARG A 552 40.71 -2.52 -7.13
N ALA A 553 40.53 -3.30 -6.06
CA ALA A 553 41.32 -3.19 -4.84
C ALA A 553 42.74 -3.77 -5.02
N GLY A 554 42.87 -4.91 -5.72
CA GLY A 554 44.17 -5.51 -6.03
C GLY A 554 45.03 -4.68 -7.00
N SER A 555 44.40 -4.00 -7.97
CA SER A 555 45.14 -3.12 -8.91
C SER A 555 45.65 -1.85 -8.23
N ARG A 556 44.90 -1.28 -7.26
CA ARG A 556 45.36 -0.11 -6.48
C ARG A 556 46.49 -0.45 -5.52
N SER A 557 46.49 -1.65 -4.92
CA SER A 557 47.58 -2.13 -4.05
C SER A 557 48.89 -2.33 -4.81
N ARG A 558 48.85 -2.89 -6.04
CA ARG A 558 50.06 -3.04 -6.88
C ARG A 558 50.59 -1.72 -7.41
N ALA A 559 49.71 -0.77 -7.75
CA ALA A 559 50.13 0.57 -8.15
C ALA A 559 50.79 1.36 -7.01
N SER A 560 50.34 1.18 -5.76
CA SER A 560 50.96 1.83 -4.60
C SER A 560 52.30 1.23 -4.18
N GLN A 561 52.54 -0.07 -4.44
CA GLN A 561 53.84 -0.70 -4.18
C GLN A 561 54.89 -0.39 -5.25
N ALA A 562 54.47 -0.22 -6.51
CA ALA A 562 55.36 0.22 -7.59
C ALA A 562 55.82 1.68 -7.45
N ALA A 563 54.99 2.55 -6.86
CA ALA A 563 55.34 3.95 -6.62
C ALA A 563 56.22 4.20 -5.37
N ALA A 564 56.43 3.18 -4.54
CA ALA A 564 57.30 3.26 -3.35
C ALA A 564 58.68 2.61 -3.57
N SER A 565 58.94 2.09 -4.77
CA SER A 565 60.19 1.42 -5.16
C SER A 565 60.91 2.07 -6.36
N ALA A 566 60.46 3.27 -6.75
CA ALA A 566 61.12 4.20 -7.65
C ALA A 566 61.32 5.53 -6.92
#